data_AF-A0A924H1T3-F1
#
_entry.id   AF-A0A924H1T3-F1
#
_cell.length_a   1.000
_cell.length_b   1.000
_cell.length_c   1.000
_cell.angle_alpha   90.00
_cell.angle_beta   90.00
_cell.angle_gamma   90.00
#
_symmetry.space_group_name_H-M   'P 1'
#
loop_
_entity.id
_entity.type
_entity.pdbx_description
1 polymer ?
#
loop_
_entity_poly.entity_id
_entity_poly.type
_entity_poly.pdbx_seq_one_letter_code
_entity_poly.pdbx_strand_id
1 'polypeptide(L)'
;IRLNHWYRRASEWHTEPVIKQIYLTLSQDEARHGGAYLRYMKRAINNFGNEARAAFAKVGVLMASARRTAQALHPTNLHVNRALFPRDTIQSRLPNPEWLGHWLDKQINFDSVWENKVVERILHNISLLMDRSFKSVQELNRFRKEITTALAATAAAAAAGQTPSAA
;
A
#
# COMPACT_ATOMS: atom_id res chain seq x y z
N ILE A 1 -1.89 1.07 -6.96
CA ILE A 1 -2.64 2.20 -6.34
C ILE A 1 -1.83 3.49 -6.37
N ARG A 2 -0.71 3.59 -5.62
CA ARG A 2 0.11 4.82 -5.60
C ARG A 2 0.63 5.22 -6.99
N LEU A 3 1.25 4.30 -7.72
CA LEU A 3 1.74 4.53 -9.09
C LEU A 3 0.63 4.97 -10.05
N ASN A 4 -0.56 4.37 -9.97
CA ASN A 4 -1.72 4.83 -10.74
C ASN A 4 -2.03 6.32 -10.51
N HIS A 5 -2.01 6.78 -9.25
CA HIS A 5 -2.24 8.19 -8.93
C HIS A 5 -1.08 9.09 -9.40
N TRP A 6 0.17 8.61 -9.34
CA TRP A 6 1.33 9.34 -9.88
C TRP A 6 1.21 9.57 -11.38
N TYR A 7 0.99 8.50 -12.14
CA TYR A 7 0.85 8.60 -13.59
C TYR A 7 -0.39 9.39 -13.98
N ARG A 8 -1.49 9.28 -13.23
CA ARG A 8 -2.66 10.12 -13.47
C ARG A 8 -2.34 11.60 -13.29
N ARG A 9 -1.64 11.96 -12.21
CA ARG A 9 -1.24 13.34 -11.96
C ARG A 9 -0.20 13.84 -12.98
N ALA A 10 0.74 13.00 -13.37
CA ALA A 10 1.70 13.32 -14.44
C ALA A 10 0.97 13.62 -15.76
N SER A 11 0.01 12.79 -16.15
CA SER A 11 -0.83 13.02 -17.34
C SER A 11 -1.62 14.33 -17.27
N GLU A 12 -2.06 14.76 -16.08
CA GLU A 12 -2.75 16.04 -15.91
C GLU A 12 -1.80 17.24 -15.97
N TRP A 13 -0.55 17.06 -15.55
CA TRP A 13 0.45 18.13 -15.52
C TRP A 13 1.05 18.42 -16.91
N HIS A 14 1.29 17.39 -17.71
CA HIS A 14 1.88 17.57 -19.03
C HIS A 14 0.92 18.27 -20.01
N THR A 15 1.49 19.10 -20.90
CA THR A 15 0.76 19.77 -21.98
C THR A 15 0.89 19.04 -23.32
N GLU A 16 2.03 18.39 -23.56
CA GLU A 16 2.29 17.66 -24.81
C GLU A 16 1.39 16.41 -24.91
N PRO A 17 0.61 16.26 -25.98
CA PRO A 17 -0.44 15.25 -26.09
C PRO A 17 0.06 13.79 -26.03
N VAL A 18 1.22 13.47 -26.61
CA VAL A 18 1.76 12.11 -26.62
C VAL A 18 2.17 11.67 -25.22
N ILE A 19 2.89 12.52 -24.48
CA ILE A 19 3.33 12.25 -23.10
C ILE A 19 2.11 12.08 -22.18
N LYS A 20 1.06 12.91 -22.35
CA LYS A 20 -0.20 12.71 -21.62
C LYS A 20 -0.79 11.34 -21.87
N GLN A 21 -0.85 10.92 -23.14
CA GLN A 21 -1.40 9.63 -23.51
C GLN A 21 -0.59 8.47 -22.92
N ILE A 22 0.75 8.55 -22.93
CA ILE A 22 1.63 7.54 -22.31
C ILE A 22 1.30 7.39 -20.82
N TYR A 23 1.28 8.50 -20.06
CA TYR A 23 0.98 8.44 -18.63
C TYR A 23 -0.45 7.98 -18.34
N LEU A 24 -1.41 8.35 -19.18
CA LEU A 24 -2.79 7.89 -19.05
C LEU A 24 -2.87 6.37 -19.23
N THR A 25 -2.22 5.82 -20.25
CA THR A 25 -2.14 4.36 -20.47
C THR A 25 -1.47 3.66 -19.30
N LEU A 26 -0.31 4.13 -18.85
CA LEU A 26 0.38 3.57 -17.68
C LEU A 26 -0.51 3.61 -16.42
N SER A 27 -1.24 4.70 -16.21
CA SER A 27 -2.18 4.82 -15.09
C SER A 27 -3.27 3.76 -15.15
N GLN A 28 -3.88 3.54 -16.32
CA GLN A 28 -4.91 2.52 -16.52
C GLN A 28 -4.37 1.12 -16.28
N ASP A 29 -3.15 0.84 -16.73
CA ASP A 29 -2.49 -0.45 -16.53
C ASP A 29 -2.26 -0.73 -15.05
N GLU A 30 -1.76 0.26 -14.31
CA GLU A 30 -1.59 0.16 -12.86
C GLU A 30 -2.91 -0.04 -12.09
N ALA A 31 -4.03 0.48 -12.62
CA ALA A 31 -5.35 0.18 -12.07
C ALA A 31 -5.76 -1.28 -12.33
N ARG A 32 -5.50 -1.81 -13.54
CA ARG A 32 -5.75 -3.22 -13.90
C ARG A 32 -4.89 -4.16 -13.04
N HIS A 33 -3.62 -3.83 -12.82
CA HIS A 33 -2.73 -4.55 -11.90
C HIS A 33 -3.31 -4.58 -10.48
N GLY A 34 -3.76 -3.43 -9.97
CA GLY A 34 -4.45 -3.34 -8.67
C GLY A 34 -5.66 -4.27 -8.57
N GLY A 35 -6.48 -4.34 -9.63
CA GLY A 35 -7.61 -5.26 -9.71
C GLY A 35 -7.20 -6.74 -9.69
N ALA A 36 -6.12 -7.10 -10.39
CA ALA A 36 -5.58 -8.47 -10.36
C ALA A 36 -5.10 -8.87 -8.97
N TYR A 37 -4.33 -7.99 -8.29
CA TYR A 37 -3.89 -8.25 -6.92
C TYR A 37 -5.05 -8.45 -5.96
N LEU A 38 -6.14 -7.69 -6.07
CA LEU A 38 -7.32 -7.90 -5.24
C LEU A 38 -7.94 -9.28 -5.41
N ARG A 39 -7.98 -9.81 -6.64
CA ARG A 39 -8.46 -11.18 -6.88
C ARG A 39 -7.57 -12.22 -6.20
N TYR A 40 -6.25 -12.07 -6.31
CA TYR A 40 -5.31 -12.97 -5.63
C TYR A 40 -5.41 -12.89 -4.11
N MET A 41 -5.54 -11.68 -3.55
CA MET A 41 -5.71 -11.49 -2.11
C MET A 41 -7.02 -12.12 -1.61
N LYS A 42 -8.13 -11.97 -2.34
CA LYS A 42 -9.40 -12.65 -2.01
C LYS A 42 -9.23 -14.17 -1.99
N ARG A 43 -8.57 -14.73 -3.01
CA ARG A 43 -8.25 -16.18 -3.03
C ARG A 43 -7.38 -16.59 -1.86
N ALA A 44 -6.38 -15.79 -1.49
CA ALA A 44 -5.52 -16.07 -0.36
C ALA A 44 -6.28 -16.04 0.98
N ILE A 45 -7.25 -15.14 1.15
CA ILE A 45 -8.13 -15.13 2.33
C ILE A 45 -8.96 -16.42 2.41
N ASN A 46 -9.48 -16.92 1.28
CA ASN A 46 -10.23 -18.17 1.28
C ASN A 46 -9.35 -19.37 1.65
N ASN A 47 -8.08 -19.36 1.25
CA ASN A 47 -7.15 -20.48 1.48
C ASN A 47 -6.49 -20.44 2.87
N PHE A 48 -6.22 -19.25 3.40
CA PHE A 48 -5.40 -19.04 4.60
C PHE A 48 -6.10 -18.20 5.67
N GLY A 49 -7.42 -18.01 5.57
CA GLY A 49 -8.25 -17.41 6.62
C GLY A 49 -7.68 -16.14 7.27
N ASN A 50 -7.54 -16.19 8.59
CA ASN A 50 -7.17 -15.05 9.41
C ASN A 50 -5.69 -14.67 9.28
N GLU A 51 -4.81 -15.60 8.94
CA GLU A 51 -3.39 -15.35 8.68
C GLU A 51 -3.22 -14.39 7.50
N ALA A 52 -3.93 -14.67 6.39
CA ALA A 52 -3.97 -13.77 5.24
C ALA A 52 -4.59 -12.41 5.59
N ARG A 53 -5.71 -12.40 6.33
CA ARG A 53 -6.36 -11.14 6.75
C ARG A 53 -5.43 -10.28 7.62
N ALA A 54 -4.70 -10.89 8.56
CA ALA A 54 -3.75 -10.21 9.42
C ALA A 54 -2.58 -9.61 8.61
N ALA A 55 -2.01 -10.39 7.68
CA ALA A 55 -0.93 -9.93 6.81
C ALA A 55 -1.36 -8.74 5.94
N PHE A 56 -2.52 -8.84 5.28
CA PHE A 56 -3.04 -7.77 4.42
C PHE A 56 -3.45 -6.52 5.23
N ALA A 57 -4.04 -6.68 6.42
CA ALA A 57 -4.32 -5.56 7.30
C ALA A 57 -3.03 -4.86 7.77
N LYS A 58 -1.97 -5.62 8.10
CA LYS A 58 -0.65 -5.07 8.45
C LYS A 58 -0.06 -4.25 7.30
N VAL A 59 -0.03 -4.81 6.09
CA VAL A 59 0.47 -4.13 4.89
C VAL A 59 -0.38 -2.90 4.59
N GLY A 60 -1.72 -3.00 4.67
CA GLY A 60 -2.64 -1.87 4.47
C GLY A 60 -2.38 -0.72 5.43
N VAL A 61 -2.16 -0.99 6.72
CA VAL A 61 -1.79 0.04 7.71
C VAL A 61 -0.47 0.70 7.33
N LEU A 62 0.56 -0.06 6.93
CA LEU A 62 1.86 0.49 6.53
C LEU A 62 1.72 1.42 5.31
N MET A 63 1.01 0.96 4.28
CA MET A 63 0.80 1.72 3.04
C MET A 63 -0.04 2.99 3.26
N ALA A 64 -1.05 2.94 4.12
CA ALA A 64 -1.92 4.07 4.41
C ALA A 64 -1.34 5.03 5.47
N SER A 65 -0.33 4.60 6.23
CA SER A 65 0.37 5.41 7.25
C SER A 65 1.51 6.26 6.68
N ALA A 66 1.73 6.24 5.36
CA ALA A 66 2.83 6.92 4.67
C ALA A 66 2.96 8.44 4.98
N ARG A 67 1.91 9.07 5.51
CA ARG A 67 1.91 10.46 5.99
C ARG A 67 2.77 10.74 7.22
N ARG A 68 3.25 9.70 7.92
CA ARG A 68 4.09 9.88 9.12
C ARG A 68 5.53 10.29 8.80
N THR A 69 5.91 10.27 7.52
CA THR A 69 7.17 10.84 7.02
C THR A 69 6.85 12.10 6.22
N ALA A 70 7.56 13.20 6.50
CA ALA A 70 7.33 14.51 5.89
C ALA A 70 7.57 14.55 4.37
N GLN A 71 8.19 13.52 3.80
CA GLN A 71 8.43 13.37 2.37
C GLN A 71 7.55 12.26 1.79
N ALA A 72 7.08 12.47 0.55
CA ALA A 72 6.37 11.46 -0.22
C ALA A 72 7.21 10.17 -0.28
N LEU A 73 6.67 9.07 0.24
CA LEU A 73 7.36 7.78 0.25
C LEU A 73 7.56 7.29 -1.18
N HIS A 74 8.81 7.32 -1.62
CA HIS A 74 9.21 6.81 -2.91
C HIS A 74 9.29 5.27 -2.87
N PRO A 75 8.68 4.52 -3.82
CA PRO A 75 8.76 3.06 -3.88
C PRO A 75 10.19 2.53 -4.01
N THR A 76 11.17 3.40 -4.28
CA THR A 76 12.61 3.09 -4.37
C THR A 76 13.38 3.36 -3.07
N ASN A 77 12.74 3.84 -2.00
CA ASN A 77 13.35 4.07 -0.69
C ASN A 77 13.39 2.79 0.17
N LEU A 78 13.54 1.63 -0.45
CA LEU A 78 13.77 0.39 0.28
C LEU A 78 15.23 0.35 0.72
N HIS A 79 15.44 0.51 2.02
CA HIS A 79 16.73 0.34 2.66
C HIS A 79 17.05 -1.16 2.77
N VAL A 80 18.00 -1.66 1.98
CA VAL A 80 18.31 -3.09 1.87
C VAL A 80 19.63 -3.49 2.51
N ASN A 81 20.49 -2.53 2.88
CA ASN A 81 21.81 -2.84 3.44
C ASN A 81 22.26 -1.81 4.48
N ARG A 82 22.31 -2.25 5.75
CA ARG A 82 22.69 -1.41 6.89
C ARG A 82 24.11 -0.84 6.77
N ALA A 83 25.07 -1.60 6.24
CA ALA A 83 26.45 -1.14 6.10
C ALA A 83 26.60 -0.03 5.04
N LEU A 84 25.64 0.07 4.12
CA LEU A 84 25.62 1.07 3.06
C LEU A 84 24.74 2.27 3.38
N PHE A 85 24.09 2.30 4.54
CA PHE A 85 23.23 3.41 4.96
C PHE A 85 24.03 4.72 5.08
N PRO A 86 23.53 5.85 4.54
CA PRO A 86 22.22 6.09 3.95
C PRO A 86 22.11 5.87 2.41
N ARG A 87 23.17 5.37 1.75
CA ARG A 87 23.24 5.14 0.29
C ARG A 87 22.94 3.69 -0.11
N ASP A 88 22.02 3.06 0.62
CA ASP A 88 21.63 1.68 0.45
C ASP A 88 20.35 1.51 -0.39
N THR A 89 19.73 2.61 -0.82
CA THR A 89 18.58 2.59 -1.73
C THR A 89 19.03 2.53 -3.19
N ILE A 90 18.19 1.95 -4.06
CA ILE A 90 18.41 2.00 -5.53
C ILE A 90 18.53 3.46 -6.00
N GLN A 91 17.68 4.34 -5.46
CA GLN A 91 17.65 5.77 -5.83
C GLN A 91 18.98 6.47 -5.57
N SER A 92 19.65 6.18 -4.45
CA SER A 92 20.96 6.75 -4.10
C SER A 92 22.08 6.39 -5.10
N ARG A 93 21.86 5.36 -5.93
CA ARG A 93 22.81 4.86 -6.92
C ARG A 93 22.52 5.36 -8.34
N LEU A 94 21.41 6.06 -8.57
CA LEU A 94 21.10 6.63 -9.88
C LEU A 94 22.03 7.81 -10.19
N PRO A 95 22.28 8.14 -11.48
CA PRO A 95 23.10 9.29 -11.85
C PRO A 95 22.60 10.63 -11.28
N ASN A 96 21.29 10.76 -11.09
CA ASN A 96 20.66 11.88 -10.39
C ASN A 96 19.66 11.36 -9.34
N PRO A 97 20.10 11.12 -8.09
CA PRO A 97 19.24 10.58 -7.03
C PRO A 97 18.05 11.47 -6.67
N GLU A 98 18.20 12.79 -6.81
CA GLU A 98 17.19 13.78 -6.43
C GLU A 98 16.12 13.99 -7.50
N TRP A 99 16.38 13.56 -8.74
CA TRP A 99 15.49 13.80 -9.89
C TRP A 99 14.05 13.40 -9.60
N LEU A 100 13.90 12.25 -8.96
CA LEU A 100 12.63 11.62 -8.75
C LEU A 100 11.80 12.31 -7.65
N GLY A 101 12.45 12.77 -6.59
CA GLY A 101 11.83 13.66 -5.60
C GLY A 101 11.44 15.00 -6.24
N HIS A 102 12.33 15.58 -7.06
CA HIS A 102 12.05 16.82 -7.77
C HIS A 102 10.87 16.70 -8.75
N TRP A 103 10.79 15.59 -9.51
CA TRP A 103 9.69 15.32 -10.43
C TRP A 103 8.35 15.22 -9.68
N LEU A 104 8.30 14.50 -8.56
CA LEU A 104 7.10 14.38 -7.74
C LEU A 104 6.69 15.71 -7.10
N ASP A 105 7.64 16.39 -6.45
CA ASP A 105 7.34 17.54 -5.59
C ASP A 105 7.18 18.83 -6.38
N LYS A 106 8.00 19.06 -7.40
CA LYS A 106 8.06 20.34 -8.13
C LYS A 106 7.41 20.31 -9.49
N GLN A 107 7.47 19.19 -10.20
CA GLN A 107 6.86 19.10 -11.53
C GLN A 107 5.39 18.70 -11.39
N ILE A 108 5.08 17.45 -11.06
CA ILE A 108 3.69 17.01 -11.01
C ILE A 108 2.93 17.51 -9.78
N ASN A 109 3.64 18.06 -8.78
CA ASN A 109 3.13 18.57 -7.52
C ASN A 109 2.22 17.55 -6.82
N PHE A 110 2.78 16.39 -6.49
CA PHE A 110 2.08 15.29 -5.81
C PHE A 110 1.93 15.58 -4.32
N ASP A 111 1.01 16.49 -4.02
CA ASP A 111 0.80 17.05 -2.68
C ASP A 111 -0.09 16.19 -1.77
N SER A 112 -0.46 16.76 -0.61
CA SER A 112 -1.33 16.12 0.38
C SER A 112 -2.72 15.77 -0.15
N VAL A 113 -3.24 16.47 -1.16
CA VAL A 113 -4.53 16.18 -1.77
C VAL A 113 -4.44 14.86 -2.55
N TRP A 114 -3.36 14.66 -3.29
CA TRP A 114 -3.13 13.41 -3.99
C TRP A 114 -2.79 12.24 -3.07
N GLU A 115 -2.03 12.50 -2.00
CA GLU A 115 -1.79 11.50 -0.96
C GLU A 115 -3.09 11.05 -0.27
N ASN A 116 -4.05 11.96 -0.03
CA ASN A 116 -5.36 11.61 0.52
C ASN A 116 -6.08 10.62 -0.41
N LYS A 117 -6.10 10.87 -1.72
CA LYS A 117 -6.72 9.98 -2.71
C LYS A 117 -6.10 8.58 -2.70
N VAL A 118 -4.78 8.49 -2.51
CA VAL A 118 -4.07 7.19 -2.39
C VAL A 118 -4.54 6.45 -1.12
N VAL A 119 -4.57 7.14 0.02
CA VAL A 119 -5.01 6.57 1.31
C VAL A 119 -6.45 6.09 1.22
N GLU A 120 -7.36 6.92 0.72
CA GLU A 120 -8.77 6.57 0.51
C GLU A 120 -8.94 5.33 -0.36
N ARG A 121 -8.19 5.24 -1.47
CA ARG A 121 -8.24 4.07 -2.35
C ARG A 121 -7.70 2.80 -1.67
N ILE A 122 -6.66 2.92 -0.85
CA ILE A 122 -6.15 1.78 -0.04
C ILE A 122 -7.22 1.31 0.94
N LEU A 123 -7.79 2.24 1.73
CA LEU A 123 -8.82 1.90 2.73
C LEU A 123 -10.05 1.29 2.08
N HIS A 124 -10.49 1.83 0.95
CA HIS A 124 -11.59 1.27 0.16
C HIS A 124 -11.28 -0.16 -0.30
N ASN A 125 -10.11 -0.40 -0.88
CA ASN A 125 -9.72 -1.73 -1.37
C ASN A 125 -9.59 -2.76 -0.24
N ILE A 126 -9.05 -2.36 0.91
CA ILE A 126 -9.00 -3.23 2.09
C ILE A 126 -10.40 -3.46 2.66
N SER A 127 -11.30 -2.47 2.60
CA SER A 127 -12.69 -2.64 3.02
C SER A 127 -13.40 -3.70 2.18
N LEU A 128 -13.23 -3.66 0.85
CA LEU A 128 -13.75 -4.66 -0.08
C LEU A 128 -13.15 -6.06 0.14
N LEU A 129 -11.91 -6.12 0.62
CA LEU A 129 -11.21 -7.37 0.87
C LEU A 129 -11.66 -8.03 2.18
N MET A 130 -11.96 -7.21 3.20
CA MET A 130 -12.34 -7.67 4.54
C MET A 130 -13.84 -7.76 4.77
N ASP A 131 -14.65 -7.30 3.82
CA ASP A 131 -16.10 -7.11 3.97
C ASP A 131 -16.48 -6.28 5.19
N ARG A 132 -15.67 -5.24 5.45
CA ARG A 132 -15.81 -4.33 6.60
C ARG A 132 -15.38 -2.93 6.18
N SER A 133 -16.18 -1.92 6.50
CA SER A 133 -15.85 -0.53 6.17
C SER A 133 -14.73 0.00 7.07
N PHE A 134 -13.71 0.62 6.45
CA PHE A 134 -12.65 1.37 7.12
C PHE A 134 -12.62 2.81 6.60
N LYS A 135 -12.99 3.77 7.44
CA LYS A 135 -12.95 5.20 7.13
C LYS A 135 -11.62 5.83 7.47
N SER A 136 -10.82 5.16 8.30
CA SER A 136 -9.55 5.69 8.79
C SER A 136 -8.48 4.61 8.97
N VAL A 137 -7.21 5.02 8.97
CA VAL A 137 -6.08 4.12 9.22
C VAL A 137 -6.12 3.57 10.66
N GLN A 138 -6.69 4.35 11.59
CA GLN A 138 -6.90 3.99 12.98
C GLN A 138 -7.87 2.80 13.10
N GLU A 139 -8.99 2.84 12.38
CA GLU A 139 -9.95 1.74 12.32
C GLU A 139 -9.31 0.47 11.75
N LEU A 140 -8.57 0.61 10.65
CA LEU A 140 -7.85 -0.53 10.05
C LEU A 140 -6.80 -1.10 11.02
N ASN A 141 -6.08 -0.26 11.75
CA ASN A 141 -5.09 -0.72 12.72
C ASN A 141 -5.75 -1.37 13.95
N ARG A 142 -6.93 -0.91 14.37
CA ARG A 142 -7.72 -1.59 15.41
C ARG A 142 -8.12 -2.98 14.94
N PHE A 143 -8.67 -3.11 13.74
CA PHE A 143 -9.00 -4.40 13.14
C PHE A 143 -7.79 -5.33 13.01
N ARG A 144 -6.63 -4.80 12.58
CA ARG A 144 -5.38 -5.57 12.53
C ARG A 144 -5.03 -6.17 13.89
N LYS A 145 -5.15 -5.38 14.97
CA LYS A 145 -4.90 -5.84 16.35
C LYS A 145 -5.93 -6.90 16.76
N GLU A 146 -7.21 -6.68 16.50
CA GLU A 146 -8.30 -7.64 16.77
C GLU A 146 -7.98 -9.03 16.17
N ILE A 147 -7.66 -9.10 14.88
CA ILE A 147 -7.33 -10.37 14.21
C ILE A 147 -6.03 -10.97 14.75
N THR A 148 -5.02 -10.16 15.02
CA THR A 148 -3.74 -10.66 15.56
C THR A 148 -3.95 -11.31 16.93
N THR A 149 -4.78 -10.70 17.79
CA THR A 149 -5.13 -11.28 19.10
C THR A 149 -5.93 -12.57 18.94
N ALA A 150 -6.90 -12.61 18.02
CA ALA A 150 -7.67 -13.82 17.75
C ALA A 150 -6.77 -14.99 17.28
N LEU A 151 -5.85 -14.73 16.36
CA LEU A 151 -4.86 -15.71 15.91
C LEU A 151 -3.98 -16.22 17.06
N ALA A 152 -3.51 -15.32 17.93
CA ALA A 152 -2.71 -15.70 19.09
C ALA A 152 -3.51 -16.58 20.08
N ALA A 153 -4.79 -16.27 20.29
CA ALA A 153 -5.68 -17.09 21.12
C ALA A 153 -5.92 -18.49 20.52
N THR A 154 -6.17 -18.57 19.21
CA THR A 154 -6.32 -19.86 18.51
C THR A 154 -5.03 -20.70 18.59
N ALA A 155 -3.87 -20.08 18.40
CA ALA A 155 -2.58 -20.77 18.52
C ALA A 155 -2.32 -21.27 19.95
N ALA A 156 -2.67 -20.47 20.97
CA ALA A 156 -2.54 -20.86 22.37
C ALA A 156 -3.46 -22.04 22.74
N ALA A 157 -4.72 -22.03 22.27
CA ALA A 157 -5.67 -23.12 22.49
C ALA A 157 -5.20 -24.43 21.83
N ALA A 158 -4.68 -24.35 20.60
CA ALA A 158 -4.10 -25.49 19.90
C ALA A 158 -2.87 -26.07 20.64
N ALA A 159 -2.00 -25.22 21.17
CA ALA A 159 -0.84 -25.64 21.97
C ALA A 159 -1.25 -26.26 23.32
N ALA A 160 -2.37 -25.82 23.90
CA ALA A 160 -2.91 -26.36 25.15
C ALA A 160 -3.71 -27.68 24.98
N GLY A 161 -3.81 -28.22 23.76
CA GLY A 161 -4.58 -29.43 23.47
C GLY A 161 -6.09 -29.26 23.67
N GLN A 162 -6.59 -28.03 23.73
CA GLN A 162 -8.01 -27.74 23.88
C GLN A 162 -8.64 -27.54 22.50
N THR A 163 -9.30 -28.58 21.98
CA THR A 163 -10.16 -28.46 20.80
C THR A 163 -11.25 -27.41 21.06
N PRO A 164 -11.46 -26.42 20.18
CA PRO A 164 -12.49 -25.42 20.38
C PRO A 164 -13.87 -26.09 20.28
N SER A 165 -14.64 -25.99 21.37
CA SER A 165 -16.04 -26.42 21.44
C SER A 165 -16.86 -25.63 20.44
N ALA A 166 -17.43 -26.32 19.45
CA ALA A 166 -18.39 -25.75 18.51
C ALA A 166 -19.72 -25.48 19.24
N ALA A 167 -20.18 -24.23 19.20
CA ALA A 167 -21.56 -23.82 19.46
C ALA A 167 -21.91 -22.71 18.48
#